data_AF-A0A1G8ZHK1-F1
#
_entry.id   AF-A0A1G8ZHK1-F1
#
_cell.length_a   1.000
_cell.length_b   1.000
_cell.length_c   1.000
_cell.angle_alpha   90.00
_cell.angle_beta   90.00
_cell.angle_gamma   90.00
#
_symmetry.space_group_name_H-M   'P 1'
#
loop_
_entity.id
_entity.type
_entity.pdbx_description
1 polymer ?
#
loop_
_entity_poly.entity_id
_entity_poly.type
_entity_poly.pdbx_seq_one_letter_code
_entity_poly.pdbx_strand_id
1 'polypeptide(L)'
;MMNVDNGILRSLGACLMLGLALPVYAESALEYFTREGRYQGPSLEDQVALMDSDHNGFADVFEVRAYLEKQHGKGYEKALLDKWESSASGKSCGTPFAKQLYGTSAQ
;
A
#
# COMPACT_ATOMS: atom_id res chain seq x y z
N MET A 1 54.67 4.52 37.24
CA MET A 1 54.28 5.09 38.55
C MET A 1 53.20 6.12 38.26
N MET A 2 52.08 6.00 38.97
CA MET A 2 50.76 6.58 38.67
C MET A 2 50.74 8.11 38.75
N ASN A 3 49.94 8.79 37.93
CA ASN A 3 48.70 9.39 38.46
C ASN A 3 47.73 9.86 37.36
N VAL A 4 46.48 9.49 37.59
CA VAL A 4 45.27 9.89 36.86
C VAL A 4 44.65 11.03 37.65
N ASP A 5 44.58 12.23 37.07
CA ASP A 5 43.84 13.34 37.67
C ASP A 5 42.40 13.33 37.16
N ASN A 6 41.52 12.96 38.09
CA ASN A 6 40.09 12.86 37.95
C ASN A 6 39.49 14.24 38.28
N GLY A 7 39.08 15.01 37.27
CA GLY A 7 38.45 16.31 37.53
C GLY A 7 38.29 17.15 36.28
N ILE A 8 37.10 17.11 35.69
CA ILE A 8 36.33 18.21 35.06
C ILE A 8 35.20 17.53 34.27
N LEU A 9 34.37 16.81 35.01
CA LEU A 9 32.95 16.77 34.71
C LEU A 9 32.43 18.16 35.12
N ARG A 10 32.27 19.07 34.16
CA ARG A 10 31.33 20.22 34.18
C ARG A 10 31.79 21.28 33.18
N SER A 11 31.04 21.45 32.10
CA SER A 11 30.52 22.75 31.66
C SER A 11 30.30 22.78 30.15
N LEU A 12 29.01 22.82 29.77
CA LEU A 12 28.47 23.39 28.54
C LEU A 12 29.02 22.89 27.21
N GLY A 13 28.34 21.89 26.64
CA GLY A 13 28.57 21.54 25.23
C GLY A 13 27.68 20.42 24.70
N ALA A 14 26.47 20.24 25.24
CA ALA A 14 25.50 19.28 24.71
C ALA A 14 24.16 19.97 24.48
N CYS A 15 24.16 20.94 23.57
CA CYS A 15 22.96 21.44 22.94
C CYS A 15 22.85 20.72 21.61
N LEU A 16 22.24 19.53 21.57
CA LEU A 16 21.76 18.98 20.29
C LEU A 16 20.68 17.90 20.49
N MET A 17 19.52 18.20 19.91
CA MET A 17 18.40 17.30 19.58
C MET A 17 17.62 16.68 20.74
N LEU A 18 16.81 17.52 21.41
CA LEU A 18 15.51 17.03 21.86
C LEU A 18 14.66 16.83 20.58
N GLY A 19 14.61 15.59 20.11
CA GLY A 19 13.87 15.21 18.91
C GLY A 19 12.40 15.56 19.05
N LEU A 20 11.94 16.51 18.24
CA LEU A 20 10.52 16.71 17.98
C LEU A 20 10.02 15.45 17.24
N ALA A 21 9.52 14.48 18.01
CA ALA A 21 8.73 13.39 17.47
C ALA A 21 7.39 13.99 17.01
N LEU A 22 7.36 14.51 15.78
CA LEU A 22 6.10 14.76 15.10
C LEU A 22 5.41 13.40 14.93
N PRO A 23 4.13 13.25 15.34
CA PRO A 23 3.38 12.07 15.00
C PRO A 23 3.29 12.05 13.47
N VAL A 24 3.98 11.10 12.84
CA VAL A 24 3.74 10.78 11.44
C VAL A 24 2.36 10.11 11.42
N TYR A 25 1.32 10.92 11.28
CA TYR A 25 -0.02 10.43 11.09
C TYR A 25 -0.04 9.88 9.66
N ALA A 26 0.02 8.56 9.53
CA ALA A 26 -0.26 7.91 8.25
C ALA A 26 -1.75 8.16 7.97
N GLU A 27 -2.07 9.27 7.29
CA GLU A 27 -3.41 9.43 6.74
C GLU A 27 -3.70 8.19 5.91
N SER A 28 -4.77 7.49 6.27
CA SER A 28 -5.22 6.37 5.46
C SER A 28 -5.62 6.91 4.08
N ALA A 29 -5.35 6.16 3.01
CA ALA A 29 -5.75 6.58 1.66
C ALA A 29 -7.25 6.93 1.61
N LEU A 30 -8.07 6.18 2.35
CA LEU A 30 -9.49 6.46 2.50
C LEU A 30 -9.76 7.84 3.09
N GLU A 31 -9.07 8.24 4.16
CA GLU A 31 -9.22 9.56 4.79
C GLU A 31 -8.78 10.68 3.86
N TYR A 32 -7.72 10.48 3.08
CA TYR A 32 -7.27 11.43 2.07
C TYR A 32 -8.34 11.66 0.98
N PHE A 33 -8.99 10.58 0.53
CA PHE A 33 -10.03 10.65 -0.50
C PHE A 33 -11.40 11.12 0.02
N THR A 34 -11.71 10.90 1.29
CA THR A 34 -13.03 11.22 1.88
C THR A 34 -13.08 12.54 2.65
N ARG A 35 -11.92 13.09 3.03
CA ARG A 35 -11.85 14.40 3.69
C ARG A 35 -12.20 15.49 2.69
N GLU A 36 -13.28 16.21 2.97
CA GLU A 36 -13.82 17.27 2.13
C GLU A 36 -12.72 18.22 1.60
N GLY A 37 -12.64 18.32 0.27
CA GLY A 37 -11.78 19.28 -0.43
C GLY A 37 -10.29 18.93 -0.53
N ARG A 38 -9.83 17.77 -0.02
CA ARG A 38 -8.41 17.39 -0.13
C ARG A 38 -8.05 16.68 -1.43
N TYR A 39 -8.97 15.87 -1.95
CA TYR A 39 -8.85 15.32 -3.29
C TYR A 39 -9.47 16.29 -4.30
N GLN A 40 -8.65 16.82 -5.20
CA GLN A 40 -9.06 17.70 -6.31
C GLN A 40 -8.94 17.02 -7.68
N GLY A 41 -8.69 15.70 -7.70
CA GLY A 41 -8.59 14.92 -8.92
C GLY A 41 -9.96 14.60 -9.54
N PRO A 42 -9.98 14.00 -10.74
CA PRO A 42 -11.21 13.53 -11.36
C PRO A 42 -11.92 12.55 -10.43
N SER A 43 -13.25 12.56 -10.42
CA SER A 43 -14.03 11.70 -9.53
C SER A 43 -13.65 10.23 -9.71
N LEU A 44 -13.74 9.44 -8.63
CA LEU A 44 -13.43 8.01 -8.71
C LEU A 44 -14.41 7.32 -9.66
N GLU A 45 -15.66 7.76 -9.63
CA GLU A 45 -16.75 7.28 -10.46
C GLU A 45 -16.46 7.50 -11.95
N ASP A 46 -16.02 8.71 -12.34
CA ASP A 46 -15.65 9.02 -13.72
C ASP A 46 -14.46 8.18 -14.17
N GLN A 47 -13.47 7.97 -13.30
CA GLN A 47 -12.31 7.15 -13.62
C GLN A 47 -12.66 5.67 -13.79
N VAL A 48 -13.55 5.13 -12.94
CA VAL A 48 -14.04 3.76 -13.09
C VAL A 48 -14.86 3.62 -14.37
N ALA A 49 -15.69 4.61 -14.71
CA ALA A 49 -16.44 4.62 -15.97
C ALA A 49 -15.54 4.65 -17.22
N LEU A 50 -14.33 5.21 -17.12
CA LEU A 50 -13.34 5.19 -18.20
C LEU A 50 -12.59 3.85 -18.31
N MET A 51 -12.57 3.06 -17.23
CA MET A 51 -11.94 1.74 -17.20
C MET A 51 -12.89 0.63 -17.65
N ASP A 52 -14.14 0.67 -17.16
CA ASP A 52 -15.22 -0.27 -17.45
C ASP A 52 -15.62 -0.21 -18.95
N SER A 53 -14.97 -1.06 -19.73
CA SER A 53 -15.08 -1.08 -21.19
C SER A 53 -16.19 -2.02 -21.65
N ASP A 54 -16.53 -3.02 -20.84
CA ASP A 54 -17.64 -3.93 -21.11
C ASP A 54 -18.99 -3.45 -20.53
N HIS A 55 -18.97 -2.32 -19.81
CA HIS A 55 -20.14 -1.65 -19.21
C HIS A 55 -20.90 -2.53 -18.23
N ASN A 56 -20.19 -3.40 -17.50
CA ASN A 56 -20.77 -4.28 -16.50
C ASN A 56 -20.95 -3.61 -15.13
N GLY A 57 -20.46 -2.36 -14.97
CA GLY A 57 -20.56 -1.56 -13.75
C GLY A 57 -19.34 -1.66 -12.83
N PHE A 58 -18.27 -2.35 -13.22
CA PHE A 58 -17.01 -2.40 -12.50
C PHE A 58 -15.81 -2.57 -13.43
N ALA A 59 -14.64 -2.11 -13.01
CA ALA A 59 -13.40 -2.32 -13.75
C ALA A 59 -12.71 -3.61 -13.29
N ASP A 60 -12.52 -4.56 -14.19
CA ASP A 60 -11.75 -5.77 -13.94
C ASP A 60 -10.23 -5.49 -13.94
N VAL A 61 -9.43 -6.46 -13.50
CA VAL A 61 -7.97 -6.28 -13.40
C VAL A 61 -7.31 -6.08 -14.78
N PHE A 62 -7.86 -6.67 -15.83
CA PHE A 62 -7.35 -6.56 -17.19
C PHE A 62 -7.66 -5.17 -17.77
N GLU A 63 -8.85 -4.65 -17.50
CA GLU A 63 -9.30 -3.29 -17.84
C GLU A 63 -8.50 -2.24 -17.09
N VAL A 64 -8.26 -2.43 -15.78
CA VAL A 64 -7.39 -1.57 -14.98
C VAL A 64 -5.98 -1.56 -15.56
N ARG A 65 -5.42 -2.72 -15.92
CA ARG A 65 -4.11 -2.79 -16.59
C ARG A 65 -4.13 -2.04 -17.91
N ALA A 66 -5.10 -2.31 -18.78
CA ALA A 66 -5.20 -1.67 -20.08
C ALA A 66 -5.30 -0.14 -19.97
N TYR A 67 -6.07 0.35 -19.00
CA TYR A 67 -6.18 1.77 -18.70
C TYR A 67 -4.87 2.38 -18.21
N LEU A 68 -4.20 1.74 -17.25
CA LEU A 68 -2.92 2.24 -16.72
C LEU A 68 -1.81 2.23 -17.79
N GLU A 69 -1.75 1.20 -18.64
CA GLU A 69 -0.81 1.14 -19.74
C GLU A 69 -1.09 2.21 -20.81
N LYS A 70 -2.36 2.55 -21.04
CA LYS A 70 -2.76 3.64 -21.93
C LYS A 70 -2.29 5.01 -21.42
N GLN A 71 -2.30 5.23 -20.10
CA GLN A 71 -1.90 6.50 -19.48
C GLN A 71 -0.38 6.63 -19.32
N HIS A 72 0.29 5.56 -18.88
CA HIS A 72 1.69 5.60 -18.45
C HIS A 72 2.67 4.87 -19.38
N GLY A 73 2.15 4.14 -20.37
CA GLY A 73 2.93 3.34 -21.29
C GLY A 73 2.94 1.85 -20.93
N LYS A 74 3.41 1.04 -21.88
CA LYS A 74 3.42 -0.43 -21.77
C LYS A 74 4.29 -0.91 -20.61
N GLY A 75 3.79 -1.87 -19.84
CA GLY A 75 4.51 -2.47 -18.71
C GLY A 75 4.56 -1.59 -17.45
N TYR A 76 3.73 -0.56 -17.36
CA TYR A 76 3.57 0.21 -16.13
C TYR A 76 3.15 -0.72 -14.98
N GLU A 77 3.87 -0.65 -13.85
CA GLU A 77 3.62 -1.47 -12.66
C GLU A 77 3.45 -2.98 -12.94
N LYS A 78 4.16 -3.49 -13.96
CA LYS A 78 4.02 -4.85 -14.47
C LYS A 78 4.01 -5.91 -13.37
N ALA A 79 4.96 -5.87 -12.44
CA ALA A 79 5.06 -6.87 -11.38
C ALA A 79 3.85 -6.86 -10.42
N LEU A 80 3.30 -5.67 -10.13
CA LEU A 80 2.12 -5.51 -9.30
C LEU A 80 0.87 -6.01 -10.03
N LEU A 81 0.70 -5.59 -11.28
CA LEU A 81 -0.44 -6.00 -12.10
C LEU A 81 -0.41 -7.50 -12.41
N ASP A 82 0.78 -8.08 -12.66
CA ASP A 82 0.94 -9.52 -12.91
C ASP A 82 0.48 -10.32 -11.67
N LYS A 83 0.79 -9.81 -10.47
CA LYS A 83 0.31 -10.40 -9.21
C LYS A 83 -1.21 -10.27 -9.07
N TRP A 84 -1.79 -9.12 -9.40
CA TRP A 84 -3.23 -8.91 -9.35
C TRP A 84 -3.97 -9.82 -10.32
N GLU A 85 -3.51 -9.93 -11.56
CA GLU A 85 -4.09 -10.84 -12.55
C GLU A 85 -3.98 -12.29 -12.09
N SER A 86 -2.84 -12.69 -11.53
CA SER A 86 -2.68 -14.06 -10.99
C SER A 86 -3.61 -14.36 -9.80
N SER A 87 -3.97 -13.31 -9.04
CA SER A 87 -4.88 -13.41 -7.89
C SER A 87 -6.34 -13.48 -8.35
N ALA A 88 -6.70 -12.71 -9.38
CA ALA A 88 -8.00 -12.77 -10.04
C ALA A 88 -8.21 -14.09 -10.80
N SER A 89 -7.15 -14.62 -11.42
CA SER A 89 -7.18 -15.88 -12.18
C SER A 89 -7.18 -17.14 -11.29
N GLY A 90 -7.39 -17.01 -9.98
CA GLY A 90 -7.58 -18.15 -9.08
C GLY A 90 -6.31 -18.90 -8.67
N LYS A 91 -5.10 -18.36 -8.88
CA LYS A 91 -3.86 -18.95 -8.30
C LYS A 91 -3.67 -18.56 -6.83
N SER A 92 -4.76 -18.41 -6.09
CA SER A 92 -4.74 -18.42 -4.63
C SER A 92 -4.32 -19.82 -4.19
N CYS A 93 -3.03 -20.02 -3.94
CA CYS A 93 -2.52 -21.22 -3.30
C CYS A 93 -3.40 -21.53 -2.09
N GLY A 94 -4.04 -22.71 -2.11
CA GLY A 94 -5.14 -23.11 -1.25
C GLY A 94 -5.04 -22.52 0.15
N THR A 95 -6.04 -21.71 0.50
CA THR A 95 -6.23 -21.29 1.88
C THR A 95 -6.24 -22.55 2.77
N PRO A 96 -5.63 -22.54 3.97
CA PRO A 96 -5.59 -23.72 4.84
C PRO A 96 -6.98 -24.27 5.17
N PHE A 97 -8.01 -23.42 5.04
CA PHE A 97 -9.43 -23.76 5.18
C PHE A 97 -9.95 -24.72 4.11
N ALA A 98 -9.45 -24.67 2.87
CA ALA A 98 -9.89 -25.56 1.80
C ALA A 98 -9.48 -27.03 2.02
N LYS A 99 -8.44 -27.28 2.83
CA LYS A 99 -7.99 -28.62 3.19
C LYS A 99 -8.83 -29.27 4.30
N GLN A 100 -9.52 -28.48 5.12
CA GLN A 100 -10.30 -28.98 6.27
C GLN A 100 -11.76 -29.31 5.91
N LEU A 101 -12.31 -28.77 4.83
CA LEU A 101 -13.70 -29.02 4.43
C LEU A 101 -13.93 -30.34 3.67
N TYR A 102 -12.87 -30.99 3.18
CA TYR A 102 -12.94 -32.31 2.54
C TYR A 102 -12.39 -33.47 3.40
N GLY A 103 -12.13 -33.20 4.69
CA GLY A 103 -11.84 -34.24 5.68
C GLY A 103 -13.15 -34.72 6.34
N THR A 104 -13.57 -35.94 6.01
CA THR A 104 -14.80 -36.64 6.47
C THR A 104 -16.08 -36.13 5.77
N SER A 105 -16.70 -36.87 4.86
CA SER A 105 -17.32 -38.18 5.07
C SER A 105 -17.35 -38.98 3.76
N ALA A 106 -16.48 -39.99 3.67
CA ALA A 106 -16.69 -41.14 2.81
C ALA A 106 -16.79 -42.35 3.74
N GLN A 107 -18.00 -42.60 4.25
CA GLN A 107 -18.51 -43.91 4.67
C GLN A 107 -20.00 -43.83 4.93
#